data_AF-G5K3M9-F1
#
_entry.id   AF-G5K3M9-F1
#
_cell.length_a   1.000
_cell.length_b   1.000
_cell.length_c   1.000
_cell.angle_alpha   90.00
_cell.angle_beta   90.00
_cell.angle_gamma   90.00
#
_symmetry.space_group_name_H-M   'P 1'
#
loop_
_entity.id
_entity.type
_entity.pdbx_description
1 polymer ?
#
loop_
_entity_poly.entity_id
_entity_poly.type
_entity_poly.pdbx_seq_one_letter_code
_entity_poly.pdbx_strand_id
1 'polypeptide(L)'
;MKKDFKLSTGLLTVVTLSSVVLASEATMSTVQAHTPTTAVTVAQANGNFQFIATVVDAKGNNLAGKIVVVSDVTDGASKVLQTLTTDAKGQAIFSALPTNRNISVSVDGVVKGYTLRTSEANTTKVASFTAEGVGQGTPTYSTSPLDVFVRNQDAEAIAGKSVTLKDAQGNDIETIVSNAEGLARFSQKLMDGTFYQIYVDGKKLAENMPGHYSTVYLDQSSSEHKHDDKKDSSTKSDPSTGQKSEEGFTFVATVMNKEGKALEGKEVALFDITDGKALALTSVKTNASGQAIFKKLPLSRNISVKVDGEDKGYTLRTSENGAEKAVAFYAKGEGQKAVPTTKTPLTVTVRDADGQGLPNQKVTLKNELGQVMAEMMTDKDGKVTVTDKLMDGMFYSLLVNDVKMRDLTPGNDVSVYLKADQIKKATDKDASDMTKSDKNSTKSADKTSDKVDNAKKSLDPVKQDSKTLPKAGDKAVTILSLVGVVMLGLASLLLIAKKKMN
;
A
#
# COMPACT_ATOMS: atom_id res chain seq x y z
N MET A 1 -1.95 -59.98 75.53
CA MET A 1 -2.43 -58.94 76.46
C MET A 1 -1.90 -57.62 75.93
N LYS A 2 -2.76 -56.76 75.35
CA LYS A 2 -3.62 -55.75 76.02
C LYS A 2 -2.84 -54.49 76.42
N LYS A 3 -3.39 -53.36 75.95
CA LYS A 3 -3.29 -51.96 76.42
C LYS A 3 -2.09 -51.15 75.95
N ASP A 4 -2.18 -49.86 75.72
CA ASP A 4 -3.22 -48.94 75.26
C ASP A 4 -2.58 -47.53 75.28
N PHE A 5 -3.05 -46.68 74.38
CA PHE A 5 -3.27 -45.24 74.53
C PHE A 5 -2.16 -44.17 74.56
N LYS A 6 -2.54 -43.13 73.81
CA LYS A 6 -2.02 -41.77 73.58
C LYS A 6 -2.24 -40.83 74.77
N LEU A 7 -1.55 -39.67 74.75
CA LEU A 7 -2.04 -38.27 74.91
C LEU A 7 -0.82 -37.36 75.26
N SER A 8 -0.49 -36.32 74.50
CA SER A 8 -0.94 -34.90 74.58
C SER A 8 -0.44 -34.18 75.85
N THR A 9 -0.13 -32.88 75.97
CA THR A 9 -0.33 -31.66 75.14
C THR A 9 0.46 -30.50 75.78
N GLY A 10 0.87 -29.50 74.98
CA GLY A 10 0.98 -28.06 75.32
C GLY A 10 2.28 -27.58 76.00
N LEU A 11 2.68 -26.30 75.96
CA LEU A 11 2.33 -25.08 75.21
C LEU A 11 3.36 -24.00 75.66
N LEU A 12 3.92 -23.15 74.77
CA LEU A 12 4.15 -21.68 74.92
C LEU A 12 5.07 -21.16 73.77
N THR A 13 4.53 -20.46 72.75
CA THR A 13 4.45 -18.98 72.51
C THR A 13 5.75 -18.27 72.09
N VAL A 14 5.78 -17.72 70.86
CA VAL A 14 6.15 -16.30 70.57
C VAL A 14 5.37 -15.83 69.32
N VAL A 15 4.78 -14.65 69.45
CA VAL A 15 3.97 -13.88 68.50
C VAL A 15 4.87 -12.95 67.68
N THR A 16 4.58 -12.74 66.39
CA THR A 16 4.63 -11.40 65.76
C THR A 16 3.77 -11.38 64.49
N LEU A 17 2.72 -10.57 64.54
CA LEU A 17 1.87 -10.09 63.44
C LEU A 17 2.26 -8.64 63.20
N SER A 18 2.46 -8.21 61.94
CA SER A 18 2.39 -6.81 61.47
C SER A 18 2.52 -6.83 59.94
N SER A 19 1.44 -6.72 59.17
CA SER A 19 0.63 -5.52 58.80
C SER A 19 1.06 -4.95 57.44
N VAL A 20 0.15 -5.11 56.46
CA VAL A 20 0.19 -4.46 55.16
C VAL A 20 -0.23 -3.01 55.36
N VAL A 21 0.59 -2.07 54.90
CA VAL A 21 0.22 -0.65 54.75
C VAL A 21 0.52 -0.24 53.31
N LEU A 22 -0.54 0.12 52.59
CA LEU A 22 -0.49 0.96 51.40
C LEU A 22 -0.29 2.41 51.84
N ALA A 23 0.78 3.06 51.38
CA ALA A 23 0.87 4.52 51.35
C ALA A 23 1.75 4.95 50.16
N SER A 24 1.15 5.78 49.31
CA SER A 24 1.81 6.68 48.38
C SER A 24 2.58 7.76 49.14
N GLU A 25 3.80 8.09 48.72
CA GLU A 25 4.19 9.44 48.29
C GLU A 25 5.68 9.51 47.89
N ALA A 26 5.95 10.45 46.98
CA ALA A 26 7.22 10.69 46.34
C ALA A 26 8.32 11.16 47.30
N THR A 27 9.55 10.71 47.06
CA THR A 27 10.74 11.53 47.32
C THR A 27 11.78 11.30 46.23
N MET A 28 12.32 12.42 45.76
CA MET A 28 13.35 12.51 44.74
C MET A 28 14.63 11.78 45.17
N SER A 29 15.24 11.04 44.25
CA SER A 29 16.65 10.68 44.36
C SER A 29 17.40 11.21 43.15
N THR A 30 18.22 12.22 43.41
CA THR A 30 19.23 12.75 42.50
C THR A 30 20.25 11.65 42.20
N VAL A 31 20.36 11.25 40.93
CA VAL A 31 21.49 10.42 40.47
C VAL A 31 22.41 11.31 39.67
N GLN A 32 23.61 11.50 40.21
CA GLN A 32 24.69 12.26 39.59
C GLN A 32 25.17 11.61 38.28
N ALA A 33 25.64 12.46 37.38
CA ALA A 33 26.21 12.07 36.11
C ALA A 33 27.42 11.14 36.28
N HIS A 34 27.32 9.94 35.71
CA HIS A 34 28.50 9.19 35.31
C HIS A 34 28.70 9.32 33.80
N THR A 35 29.91 9.76 33.47
CA THR A 35 30.53 9.91 32.16
C THR A 35 30.29 8.70 31.24
N PRO A 36 30.24 8.92 29.91
CA PRO A 36 29.78 7.93 28.95
C PRO A 36 30.75 6.75 28.91
N THR A 37 30.33 5.64 29.49
CA THR A 37 30.96 4.35 29.23
C THR A 37 30.23 3.76 28.03
N THR A 38 30.97 3.63 26.94
CA THR A 38 30.75 2.79 25.75
C THR A 38 29.29 2.51 25.37
N ALA A 39 28.89 3.01 24.20
CA ALA A 39 27.63 2.67 23.54
C ALA A 39 27.33 1.16 23.68
N VAL A 40 26.35 0.84 24.52
CA VAL A 40 25.68 -0.44 24.45
C VAL A 40 24.82 -0.34 23.20
N THR A 41 25.32 -0.94 22.12
CA THR A 41 24.50 -1.35 20.98
C THR A 41 23.26 -2.00 21.57
N VAL A 42 22.10 -1.35 21.44
CA VAL A 42 20.83 -1.96 21.83
C VAL A 42 20.69 -3.18 20.94
N ALA A 43 20.97 -4.36 21.49
CA ALA A 43 20.77 -5.61 20.79
C ALA A 43 19.30 -5.65 20.37
N GLN A 44 19.04 -5.66 19.06
CA GLN A 44 17.76 -6.10 18.54
C GLN A 44 17.49 -7.45 19.20
N ALA A 45 16.34 -7.58 19.88
CA ALA A 45 15.90 -8.89 20.32
C ALA A 45 15.81 -9.76 19.06
N ASN A 46 16.74 -10.71 18.92
CA ASN A 46 16.78 -11.67 17.82
C ASN A 46 15.60 -12.64 17.98
N GLY A 47 14.39 -12.15 17.68
CA GLY A 47 13.22 -12.98 17.54
C GLY A 47 13.46 -13.90 16.35
N ASN A 48 13.43 -15.21 16.63
CA ASN A 48 13.62 -16.25 15.65
C ASN A 48 12.27 -16.85 15.26
N PHE A 49 12.10 -17.26 14.00
CA PHE A 49 10.91 -17.96 13.55
C PHE A 49 11.27 -19.19 12.70
N GLN A 50 10.32 -20.10 12.51
CA GLN A 50 10.46 -21.29 11.68
C GLN A 50 9.79 -21.07 10.33
N PHE A 51 10.38 -21.60 9.27
CA PHE A 51 9.77 -21.63 7.93
C PHE A 51 9.80 -23.05 7.37
N ILE A 52 8.66 -23.54 6.87
CA ILE A 52 8.56 -24.82 6.18
C ILE A 52 8.26 -24.56 4.71
N ALA A 53 9.18 -24.96 3.83
CA ALA A 53 8.98 -24.94 2.39
C ALA A 53 8.63 -26.35 1.91
N THR A 54 7.44 -26.53 1.34
CA THR A 54 7.04 -27.79 0.69
C THR A 54 7.28 -27.67 -0.81
N VAL A 55 8.05 -28.57 -1.40
CA VAL A 55 8.34 -28.57 -2.84
C VAL A 55 7.57 -29.70 -3.51
N VAL A 56 6.82 -29.35 -4.56
CA VAL A 56 6.01 -30.29 -5.34
C VAL A 56 6.34 -30.24 -6.83
N ASP A 57 6.02 -31.30 -7.55
CA ASP A 57 6.10 -31.33 -9.01
C ASP A 57 4.91 -30.60 -9.65
N ALA A 58 4.90 -30.52 -10.98
CA ALA A 58 3.82 -29.88 -11.74
C ALA A 58 2.45 -30.56 -11.60
N LYS A 59 2.37 -31.75 -11.00
CA LYS A 59 1.14 -32.49 -10.70
C LYS A 59 0.75 -32.40 -9.22
N GLY A 60 1.53 -31.67 -8.41
CA GLY A 60 1.30 -31.51 -6.97
C GLY A 60 1.84 -32.65 -6.10
N ASN A 61 2.71 -33.54 -6.61
CA ASN A 61 3.31 -34.61 -5.80
C ASN A 61 4.60 -34.13 -5.12
N ASN A 62 4.94 -34.66 -3.94
CA ASN A 62 6.11 -34.22 -3.18
C ASN A 62 7.42 -34.50 -3.92
N LEU A 63 8.34 -33.54 -3.91
CA LEU A 63 9.69 -33.69 -4.45
C LEU A 63 10.73 -33.73 -3.32
N ALA A 64 11.25 -34.91 -3.02
CA ALA A 64 12.39 -35.10 -2.14
C ALA A 64 13.72 -34.75 -2.84
N GLY A 65 14.75 -34.42 -2.07
CA GLY A 65 16.09 -34.19 -2.60
C GLY A 65 16.31 -32.82 -3.26
N LYS A 66 15.35 -31.89 -3.16
CA LYS A 66 15.42 -30.55 -3.74
C LYS A 66 16.16 -29.59 -2.85
N ILE A 67 17.06 -28.79 -3.42
CA ILE A 67 17.87 -27.84 -2.65
C ILE A 67 17.06 -26.56 -2.48
N VAL A 68 16.69 -26.24 -1.25
CA VAL A 68 15.98 -25.01 -0.91
C VAL A 68 16.94 -24.08 -0.19
N VAL A 69 17.06 -22.85 -0.69
CA VAL A 69 17.89 -21.80 -0.10
C VAL A 69 17.00 -20.64 0.31
N VAL A 70 17.21 -20.16 1.53
CA VAL A 70 16.60 -18.92 2.03
C VAL A 70 17.70 -17.86 2.19
N SER A 71 17.47 -16.69 1.58
CA SER A 71 18.44 -15.60 1.56
C SER A 71 17.81 -14.30 2.05
N ASP A 72 18.52 -13.59 2.92
CA ASP A 72 18.15 -12.23 3.31
C ASP A 72 18.45 -11.26 2.17
N VAL A 73 17.43 -10.50 1.77
CA VAL A 73 17.49 -9.51 0.69
C VAL A 73 17.10 -8.11 1.18
N THR A 74 17.06 -7.89 2.50
CA THR A 74 16.59 -6.64 3.12
C THR A 74 17.38 -5.43 2.66
N ASP A 75 18.71 -5.58 2.57
CA ASP A 75 19.64 -4.48 2.29
C ASP A 75 20.06 -4.45 0.81
N GLY A 76 19.30 -5.11 -0.07
CA GLY A 76 19.56 -5.20 -1.51
C GLY A 76 20.65 -6.21 -1.91
N ALA A 77 21.61 -6.51 -1.03
CA ALA A 77 22.55 -7.62 -1.22
C ALA A 77 21.94 -8.93 -0.71
N SER A 78 21.98 -9.99 -1.54
CA SER A 78 21.51 -11.31 -1.16
C SER A 78 22.54 -12.02 -0.26
N LYS A 79 22.16 -12.32 0.97
CA LYS A 79 22.95 -13.11 1.92
C LYS A 79 22.24 -14.42 2.24
N VAL A 80 22.85 -15.55 1.87
CA VAL A 80 22.33 -16.87 2.24
C VAL A 80 22.27 -16.99 3.75
N LEU A 81 21.07 -17.31 4.27
CA LEU A 81 20.87 -17.59 5.68
C LEU A 81 21.03 -19.08 5.93
N GLN A 82 20.32 -19.91 5.17
CA GLN A 82 20.33 -21.37 5.31
C GLN A 82 20.09 -22.05 3.95
N THR A 83 20.61 -23.26 3.82
CA THR A 83 20.40 -24.16 2.68
C THR A 83 20.04 -25.53 3.23
N LEU A 84 18.92 -26.09 2.78
CA LEU A 84 18.43 -27.39 3.20
C LEU A 84 18.02 -28.21 1.97
N THR A 85 17.94 -29.51 2.14
CA THR A 85 17.39 -30.42 1.13
C THR A 85 16.02 -30.91 1.58
N THR A 86 15.05 -31.00 0.67
CA THR A 86 13.72 -31.51 1.01
C THR A 86 13.74 -32.99 1.39
N ASP A 87 12.95 -33.33 2.40
CA ASP A 87 12.76 -34.70 2.87
C ASP A 87 11.81 -35.52 1.97
N ALA A 88 11.46 -36.74 2.38
CA ALA A 88 10.52 -37.61 1.66
C ALA A 88 9.09 -37.02 1.52
N LYS A 89 8.73 -36.05 2.35
CA LYS A 89 7.47 -35.29 2.26
C LYS A 89 7.62 -34.01 1.42
N GLY A 90 8.77 -33.83 0.77
CA GLY A 90 9.07 -32.63 0.00
C GLY A 90 9.34 -31.40 0.88
N GLN A 91 9.59 -31.55 2.18
CA GLN A 91 9.70 -30.43 3.11
C GLN A 91 11.15 -30.07 3.44
N ALA A 92 11.46 -28.78 3.37
CA ALA A 92 12.67 -28.18 3.96
C ALA A 92 12.26 -27.32 5.16
N ILE A 93 12.70 -27.71 6.37
CA ILE A 93 12.30 -27.08 7.63
C ILE A 93 13.44 -26.19 8.15
N PHE A 94 13.31 -24.88 7.91
CA PHE A 94 14.25 -23.87 8.38
C PHE A 94 13.86 -23.42 9.78
N SER A 95 14.84 -23.36 10.69
CA SER A 95 14.64 -22.91 12.06
C SER A 95 15.52 -21.71 12.36
N ALA A 96 15.22 -20.94 13.40
CA ALA A 96 16.05 -19.79 13.79
C ALA A 96 16.24 -18.73 12.69
N LEU A 97 15.23 -18.49 11.85
CA LEU A 97 15.27 -17.41 10.86
C LEU A 97 15.02 -16.05 11.53
N PRO A 98 15.69 -14.98 11.09
CA PRO A 98 15.57 -13.66 11.70
C PRO A 98 14.22 -13.00 11.38
N THR A 99 13.55 -12.48 12.42
CA THR A 99 12.37 -11.63 12.24
C THR A 99 12.73 -10.26 11.63
N ASN A 100 11.74 -9.57 11.08
CA ASN A 100 11.84 -8.22 10.49
C ASN A 100 12.82 -8.09 9.31
N ARG A 101 13.14 -9.19 8.65
CA ARG A 101 13.94 -9.25 7.42
C ARG A 101 13.07 -9.64 6.23
N ASN A 102 13.43 -9.19 5.04
CA ASN A 102 12.88 -9.67 3.78
C ASN A 102 13.69 -10.90 3.36
N ILE A 103 13.07 -12.07 3.33
CA ILE A 103 13.74 -13.34 3.03
C ILE A 103 13.20 -13.89 1.70
N SER A 104 14.08 -14.06 0.72
CA SER A 104 13.78 -14.68 -0.57
C SER A 104 13.98 -16.19 -0.50
N VAL A 105 13.15 -16.94 -1.24
CA VAL A 105 13.25 -18.40 -1.36
C VAL A 105 13.65 -18.78 -2.79
N SER A 106 14.61 -19.70 -2.93
CA SER A 106 14.93 -20.36 -4.20
C SER A 106 14.95 -21.87 -4.05
N VAL A 107 14.54 -22.58 -5.10
CA VAL A 107 14.59 -24.05 -5.19
C VAL A 107 15.44 -24.43 -6.39
N ASP A 108 16.43 -25.29 -6.20
CA ASP A 108 17.42 -25.71 -7.21
C ASP A 108 18.05 -24.52 -7.94
N GLY A 109 18.35 -23.44 -7.20
CA GLY A 109 18.93 -22.20 -7.73
C GLY A 109 17.93 -21.25 -8.42
N VAL A 110 16.66 -21.64 -8.58
CA VAL A 110 15.62 -20.81 -9.18
C VAL A 110 14.87 -20.03 -8.10
N VAL A 111 14.97 -18.71 -8.12
CA VAL A 111 14.21 -17.81 -7.24
C VAL A 111 12.71 -17.92 -7.53
N LYS A 112 11.90 -18.12 -6.47
CA LYS A 112 10.45 -18.40 -6.59
C LYS A 112 9.55 -17.17 -6.50
N GLY A 113 10.12 -15.96 -6.48
CA GLY A 113 9.34 -14.71 -6.39
C GLY A 113 8.57 -14.55 -5.08
N TYR A 114 8.87 -15.36 -4.07
CA TYR A 114 8.24 -15.33 -2.75
C TYR A 114 9.14 -14.60 -1.76
N THR A 115 8.60 -13.56 -1.12
CA THR A 115 9.28 -12.81 -0.05
C THR A 115 8.60 -13.06 1.28
N LEU A 116 9.31 -13.73 2.17
CA LEU A 116 8.90 -14.04 3.53
C LEU A 116 9.35 -12.93 4.49
N ARG A 117 8.43 -12.43 5.32
CA ARG A 117 8.74 -11.49 6.40
C ARG A 117 7.74 -11.69 7.54
N THR A 118 8.24 -11.66 8.78
CA THR A 118 7.41 -11.67 9.98
C THR A 118 8.09 -10.86 11.09
N SER A 119 7.32 -10.14 11.89
CA SER A 119 7.78 -9.51 13.14
C SER A 119 7.54 -10.42 14.36
N GLU A 120 6.83 -11.53 14.18
CA GLU A 120 6.39 -12.43 15.24
C GLU A 120 7.45 -13.51 15.49
N ALA A 121 8.13 -13.42 16.63
CA ALA A 121 9.03 -14.47 17.09
C ALA A 121 8.27 -15.75 17.48
N ASN A 122 8.95 -16.89 17.41
CA ASN A 122 8.44 -18.21 17.77
C ASN A 122 7.20 -18.64 16.98
N THR A 123 7.04 -18.12 15.77
CA THR A 123 5.98 -18.54 14.84
C THR A 123 6.52 -19.49 13.79
N THR A 124 5.64 -20.33 13.26
CA THR A 124 5.92 -21.12 12.06
C THR A 124 5.19 -20.50 10.88
N LYS A 125 5.93 -20.17 9.84
CA LYS A 125 5.39 -19.80 8.53
C LYS A 125 5.59 -20.98 7.59
N VAL A 126 4.72 -21.11 6.61
CA VAL A 126 4.72 -22.24 5.67
C VAL A 126 4.40 -21.72 4.28
N ALA A 127 4.90 -22.39 3.24
CA ALA A 127 4.53 -22.12 1.85
C ALA A 127 4.87 -23.35 0.98
N SER A 128 4.25 -23.45 -0.19
CA SER A 128 4.63 -24.46 -1.19
C SER A 128 5.20 -23.85 -2.47
N PHE A 129 6.02 -24.63 -3.16
CA PHE A 129 6.71 -24.23 -4.39
C PHE A 129 6.74 -25.36 -5.40
N THR A 130 6.48 -25.04 -6.66
CA THR A 130 6.59 -26.01 -7.76
C THR A 130 8.02 -26.02 -8.31
N ALA A 131 8.57 -27.21 -8.56
CA ALA A 131 9.88 -27.41 -9.19
C ALA A 131 9.84 -28.52 -10.25
N GLU A 132 10.86 -28.55 -11.11
CA GLU A 132 10.99 -29.62 -12.11
C GLU A 132 11.34 -30.96 -11.44
N GLY A 133 10.76 -32.04 -11.94
CA GLY A 133 10.98 -33.40 -11.46
C GLY A 133 9.72 -34.26 -11.52
N VAL A 134 9.84 -35.50 -11.06
CA VAL A 134 8.71 -36.41 -10.88
C VAL A 134 8.59 -36.71 -9.39
N GLY A 135 7.57 -36.14 -8.76
CA GLY A 135 7.31 -36.29 -7.33
C GLY A 135 6.67 -37.62 -7.00
N GLN A 136 6.69 -37.98 -5.72
CA GLN A 136 6.09 -39.18 -5.17
C GLN A 136 5.32 -38.85 -3.90
N GLY A 137 4.16 -39.47 -3.72
CA GLY A 137 3.30 -39.23 -2.56
C GLY A 137 2.60 -37.86 -2.59
N THR A 138 1.64 -37.70 -1.69
CA THR A 138 0.82 -36.49 -1.58
C THR A 138 1.38 -35.54 -0.53
N PRO A 139 1.31 -34.21 -0.75
CA PRO A 139 1.69 -33.23 0.26
C PRO A 139 0.75 -33.27 1.46
N THR A 140 1.21 -32.66 2.56
CA THR A 140 0.36 -32.35 3.70
C THR A 140 -0.56 -31.22 3.31
N TYR A 141 -1.87 -31.48 3.32
CA TYR A 141 -2.88 -30.46 3.06
C TYR A 141 -3.28 -29.71 4.34
N SER A 142 -3.66 -28.46 4.14
CA SER A 142 -4.23 -27.56 5.14
C SER A 142 -5.53 -28.13 5.69
N THR A 143 -5.76 -27.90 6.97
CA THR A 143 -7.07 -28.08 7.62
C THR A 143 -7.95 -26.84 7.53
N SER A 144 -7.38 -25.71 7.11
CA SER A 144 -8.08 -24.44 6.97
C SER A 144 -8.73 -24.35 5.59
N PRO A 145 -10.03 -24.00 5.50
CA PRO A 145 -10.65 -23.83 4.21
C PRO A 145 -10.20 -22.52 3.53
N LEU A 146 -10.43 -22.44 2.22
CA LEU A 146 -10.46 -21.19 1.47
C LEU A 146 -11.92 -20.90 1.10
N ASP A 147 -12.48 -19.83 1.66
CA ASP A 147 -13.85 -19.41 1.40
C ASP A 147 -13.90 -18.33 0.31
N VAL A 148 -14.73 -18.54 -0.71
CA VAL A 148 -14.97 -17.55 -1.76
C VAL A 148 -16.44 -17.14 -1.74
N PHE A 149 -16.70 -15.86 -1.49
CA PHE A 149 -18.03 -15.27 -1.54
C PHE A 149 -18.23 -14.58 -2.89
N VAL A 150 -19.19 -15.07 -3.67
CA VAL A 150 -19.62 -14.48 -4.93
C VAL A 150 -20.79 -13.54 -4.65
N ARG A 151 -20.62 -12.26 -4.99
CA ARG A 151 -21.62 -11.22 -4.72
C ARG A 151 -21.90 -10.35 -5.93
N ASN A 152 -23.07 -9.72 -5.96
CA ASN A 152 -23.37 -8.68 -6.95
C ASN A 152 -22.83 -7.32 -6.48
N GLN A 153 -22.99 -6.29 -7.31
CA GLN A 153 -22.53 -4.93 -7.04
C GLN A 153 -23.12 -4.31 -5.75
N ASP A 154 -24.28 -4.79 -5.30
CA ASP A 154 -24.96 -4.36 -4.08
C ASP A 154 -24.55 -5.18 -2.84
N ALA A 155 -23.50 -5.98 -2.99
CA ALA A 155 -22.98 -6.92 -1.99
C ALA A 155 -23.97 -8.03 -1.59
N GLU A 156 -24.99 -8.28 -2.39
CA GLU A 156 -25.90 -9.42 -2.23
C GLU A 156 -25.25 -10.70 -2.75
N ALA A 157 -25.59 -11.83 -2.13
CA ALA A 157 -25.07 -13.13 -2.49
C ALA A 157 -25.56 -13.59 -3.87
N ILE A 158 -24.67 -14.12 -4.70
CA ILE A 158 -25.03 -14.76 -5.98
C ILE A 158 -24.82 -16.27 -5.87
N ALA A 159 -25.92 -17.01 -5.88
CA ALA A 159 -25.93 -18.46 -5.96
C ALA A 159 -25.72 -18.98 -7.40
N GLY A 160 -25.33 -20.25 -7.52
CA GLY A 160 -25.30 -20.96 -8.81
C GLY A 160 -24.11 -20.63 -9.71
N LYS A 161 -23.08 -19.94 -9.18
CA LYS A 161 -21.89 -19.56 -9.94
C LYS A 161 -20.81 -20.63 -9.84
N SER A 162 -20.19 -20.96 -10.97
CA SER A 162 -19.11 -21.95 -10.98
C SER A 162 -17.83 -21.30 -10.51
N VAL A 163 -17.34 -21.69 -9.34
CA VAL A 163 -16.10 -21.19 -8.75
C VAL A 163 -15.03 -22.28 -8.86
N THR A 164 -13.93 -22.00 -9.54
CA THR A 164 -12.82 -22.94 -9.75
C THR A 164 -11.56 -22.41 -9.09
N LEU A 165 -10.90 -23.23 -8.27
CA LEU A 165 -9.55 -22.96 -7.81
C LEU A 165 -8.54 -23.62 -8.73
N LYS A 166 -7.53 -22.85 -9.13
CA LYS A 166 -6.36 -23.34 -9.86
C LYS A 166 -5.08 -23.06 -9.08
N ASP A 167 -4.09 -23.94 -9.22
CA ASP A 167 -2.74 -23.67 -8.73
C ASP A 167 -1.99 -22.63 -9.60
N ALA A 168 -0.75 -22.32 -9.23
CA ALA A 168 0.08 -21.36 -9.97
C ALA A 168 0.45 -21.84 -11.39
N GLN A 169 0.35 -23.14 -11.68
CA GLN A 169 0.59 -23.73 -13.00
C GLN A 169 -0.69 -23.77 -13.85
N GLY A 170 -1.84 -23.41 -13.28
CA GLY A 170 -3.14 -23.41 -13.94
C GLY A 170 -3.87 -24.74 -13.88
N ASN A 171 -3.37 -25.72 -13.11
CA ASN A 171 -4.06 -26.99 -12.89
C ASN A 171 -5.29 -26.77 -12.02
N ASP A 172 -6.39 -27.45 -12.35
CA ASP A 172 -7.60 -27.42 -11.53
C ASP A 172 -7.40 -28.18 -10.22
N ILE A 173 -7.70 -27.50 -9.11
CA ILE A 173 -7.76 -28.11 -7.78
C ILE A 173 -9.16 -28.67 -7.54
N GLU A 174 -10.16 -27.79 -7.66
CA GLU A 174 -11.56 -28.11 -7.40
C GLU A 174 -12.47 -27.06 -8.04
N THR A 175 -13.69 -27.46 -8.40
CA THR A 175 -14.76 -26.55 -8.83
C THR A 175 -15.99 -26.76 -7.97
N ILE A 176 -16.51 -25.68 -7.40
CA ILE A 176 -17.67 -25.66 -6.50
C ILE A 176 -18.68 -24.65 -7.03
N VAL A 177 -19.97 -24.99 -6.95
CA VAL A 177 -21.06 -24.07 -7.26
C VAL A 177 -21.38 -23.26 -6.00
N SER A 178 -21.43 -21.93 -6.12
CA SER A 178 -21.79 -21.05 -5.00
C SER A 178 -23.20 -21.35 -4.47
N ASN A 179 -23.35 -21.39 -3.16
CA ASN A 179 -24.63 -21.68 -2.49
C ASN A 179 -25.55 -20.44 -2.40
N ALA A 180 -26.66 -20.52 -1.66
CA ALA A 180 -27.61 -19.42 -1.49
C ALA A 180 -26.99 -18.15 -0.89
N GLU A 181 -25.97 -18.29 -0.05
CA GLU A 181 -25.19 -17.20 0.53
C GLU A 181 -24.02 -16.74 -0.37
N GLY A 182 -23.95 -17.27 -1.60
CA GLY A 182 -22.88 -16.98 -2.56
C GLY A 182 -21.56 -17.63 -2.18
N LEU A 183 -21.53 -18.51 -1.18
CA LEU A 183 -20.31 -19.14 -0.70
C LEU A 183 -19.95 -20.38 -1.53
N ALA A 184 -18.70 -20.42 -1.99
CA ALA A 184 -17.99 -21.61 -2.42
C ALA A 184 -16.84 -21.87 -1.44
N ARG A 185 -16.95 -22.94 -0.64
CA ARG A 185 -15.97 -23.32 0.38
C ARG A 185 -15.09 -24.47 -0.09
N PHE A 186 -13.81 -24.21 -0.25
CA PHE A 186 -12.81 -25.20 -0.65
C PHE A 186 -12.09 -25.73 0.60
N SER A 187 -11.99 -27.05 0.72
CA SER A 187 -11.36 -27.70 1.89
C SER A 187 -10.43 -28.85 1.53
N GLN A 188 -10.32 -29.17 0.24
CA GLN A 188 -9.57 -30.33 -0.22
C GLN A 188 -8.37 -29.87 -1.05
N LYS A 189 -7.27 -30.61 -0.90
CA LYS A 189 -6.03 -30.42 -1.69
C LYS A 189 -5.42 -29.01 -1.61
N LEU A 190 -5.69 -28.30 -0.52
CA LEU A 190 -5.13 -26.98 -0.23
C LEU A 190 -3.85 -27.13 0.58
N MET A 191 -2.81 -26.35 0.31
CA MET A 191 -1.56 -26.33 1.07
C MET A 191 -1.42 -24.98 1.78
N ASP A 192 -1.04 -25.01 3.05
CA ASP A 192 -0.87 -23.76 3.82
C ASP A 192 0.17 -22.83 3.19
N GLY A 193 -0.11 -21.52 3.25
CA GLY A 193 0.75 -20.48 2.68
C GLY A 193 0.92 -20.55 1.16
N THR A 194 0.07 -21.31 0.46
CA THR A 194 0.05 -21.41 -1.01
C THR A 194 -1.04 -20.53 -1.58
N PHE A 195 -0.69 -19.73 -2.58
CA PHE A 195 -1.64 -18.90 -3.31
C PHE A 195 -2.35 -19.71 -4.39
N TYR A 196 -3.68 -19.65 -4.40
CA TYR A 196 -4.56 -20.27 -5.38
C TYR A 196 -5.29 -19.21 -6.18
N GLN A 197 -5.33 -19.41 -7.49
CA GLN A 197 -6.05 -18.54 -8.42
C GLN A 197 -7.54 -18.87 -8.39
N ILE A 198 -8.38 -17.87 -8.17
CA ILE A 198 -9.83 -18.02 -8.07
C ILE A 198 -10.46 -17.59 -9.39
N TYR A 199 -11.17 -18.52 -10.02
CA TYR A 199 -11.93 -18.30 -11.25
C TYR A 199 -13.42 -18.38 -10.95
N VAL A 200 -14.22 -17.48 -11.51
CA VAL A 200 -15.68 -17.58 -11.49
C VAL A 200 -16.19 -17.55 -12.93
N ASP A 201 -17.04 -18.50 -13.29
CA ASP A 201 -17.55 -18.71 -14.65
C ASP A 201 -16.40 -18.71 -15.70
N GLY A 202 -15.25 -19.31 -15.34
CA GLY A 202 -14.08 -19.43 -16.21
C GLY A 202 -13.17 -18.20 -16.28
N LYS A 203 -13.44 -17.14 -15.52
CA LYS A 203 -12.63 -15.91 -15.48
C LYS A 203 -11.85 -15.78 -14.17
N LYS A 204 -10.53 -15.54 -14.21
CA LYS A 204 -9.72 -15.25 -13.01
C LYS A 204 -10.18 -13.93 -12.40
N LEU A 205 -10.57 -13.93 -11.13
CA LEU A 205 -11.04 -12.73 -10.42
C LEU A 205 -10.22 -12.39 -9.18
N ALA A 206 -9.58 -13.39 -8.56
CA ALA A 206 -8.81 -13.18 -7.34
C ALA A 206 -7.70 -14.23 -7.21
N GLU A 207 -6.88 -14.06 -6.18
CA GLU A 207 -5.90 -15.04 -5.73
C GLU A 207 -5.82 -14.95 -4.21
N ASN A 208 -5.85 -16.10 -3.52
CA ASN A 208 -5.83 -16.12 -2.06
C ASN A 208 -5.30 -17.45 -1.52
N MET A 209 -5.11 -17.52 -0.20
CA MET A 209 -4.54 -18.66 0.50
C MET A 209 -5.52 -19.27 1.51
N PRO A 210 -5.36 -20.57 1.87
CA PRO A 210 -6.18 -21.21 2.89
C PRO A 210 -6.10 -20.48 4.24
N GLY A 211 -7.21 -20.48 4.99
CA GLY A 211 -7.34 -19.72 6.23
C GLY A 211 -7.78 -18.26 6.02
N HIS A 212 -7.88 -17.81 4.77
CA HIS A 212 -8.42 -16.50 4.40
C HIS A 212 -9.70 -16.67 3.57
N TYR A 213 -10.55 -15.65 3.59
CA TYR A 213 -11.70 -15.56 2.69
C TYR A 213 -11.42 -14.56 1.57
N SER A 214 -12.06 -14.76 0.42
CA SER A 214 -12.05 -13.85 -0.72
C SER A 214 -13.48 -13.48 -1.08
N THR A 215 -13.72 -12.22 -1.43
CA THR A 215 -15.01 -11.77 -1.97
C THR A 215 -14.80 -11.34 -3.41
N VAL A 216 -15.55 -11.96 -4.33
CA VAL A 216 -15.52 -11.67 -5.76
C VAL A 216 -16.86 -11.10 -6.19
N TYR A 217 -16.81 -9.99 -6.92
CA TYR A 217 -18.00 -9.25 -7.34
C TYR A 217 -18.27 -9.51 -8.82
N LEU A 218 -19.48 -9.96 -9.15
CA LEU A 218 -19.97 -10.13 -10.51
C LEU A 218 -21.00 -9.04 -10.83
N ASP A 219 -20.93 -8.52 -12.04
CA ASP A 219 -21.92 -7.59 -12.57
C ASP A 219 -23.12 -8.38 -13.11
N GLN A 220 -24.29 -8.21 -12.50
CA GLN A 220 -25.55 -8.84 -12.94
C GLN A 220 -26.41 -7.94 -13.84
N SER A 221 -25.96 -6.73 -14.18
CA SER A 221 -26.71 -5.77 -15.01
C SER A 221 -27.05 -6.28 -16.41
N SER A 222 -26.47 -7.40 -16.84
CA SER A 222 -26.72 -8.05 -18.14
C SER A 222 -27.51 -9.36 -18.12
N SER A 223 -27.98 -9.87 -16.96
CA SER A 223 -28.61 -11.21 -16.88
C SER A 223 -30.14 -11.27 -16.79
N GLU A 224 -30.86 -10.15 -16.70
CA GLU A 224 -32.34 -10.15 -16.75
C GLU A 224 -32.87 -9.84 -18.15
N HIS A 225 -32.58 -10.70 -19.14
CA HIS A 225 -33.44 -10.87 -20.32
C HIS A 225 -33.20 -12.26 -20.92
N LYS A 226 -33.86 -13.27 -20.35
CA LYS A 226 -34.30 -14.46 -21.08
C LYS A 226 -35.80 -14.58 -20.84
N HIS A 227 -36.60 -14.09 -21.79
CA HIS A 227 -37.36 -14.94 -22.71
C HIS A 227 -38.24 -15.94 -21.96
N ASP A 228 -39.41 -15.47 -21.53
CA ASP A 228 -40.60 -16.30 -21.52
C ASP A 228 -41.44 -15.91 -22.74
N ASP A 229 -41.48 -16.81 -23.70
CA ASP A 229 -42.40 -16.77 -24.83
C ASP A 229 -43.83 -16.86 -24.30
N LYS A 230 -44.56 -15.74 -24.33
CA LYS A 230 -46.02 -15.79 -24.46
C LYS A 230 -46.52 -14.76 -25.46
N LYS A 231 -46.79 -15.31 -26.63
CA LYS A 231 -47.64 -14.83 -27.72
C LYS A 231 -48.93 -14.20 -27.18
N ASP A 232 -49.12 -12.89 -27.39
CA ASP A 232 -50.25 -12.40 -28.20
C ASP A 232 -50.26 -10.87 -28.38
N SER A 233 -50.60 -10.49 -29.62
CA SER A 233 -51.42 -9.34 -30.00
C SER A 233 -50.91 -7.90 -29.78
N SER A 234 -50.53 -7.32 -30.91
CA SER A 234 -50.89 -5.99 -31.42
C SER A 234 -50.97 -4.78 -30.45
N THR A 235 -50.07 -3.82 -30.65
CA THR A 235 -50.45 -2.45 -31.05
C THR A 235 -49.21 -1.65 -31.45
N LYS A 236 -49.32 -0.96 -32.60
CA LYS A 236 -48.39 0.09 -33.02
C LYS A 236 -48.65 1.32 -32.15
N SER A 237 -47.62 1.86 -31.50
CA SER A 237 -47.52 3.29 -31.21
C SER A 237 -46.06 3.74 -31.10
N ASP A 238 -45.80 4.82 -31.83
CA ASP A 238 -44.68 5.77 -31.91
C ASP A 238 -43.52 5.72 -30.88
N PRO A 239 -42.28 6.09 -31.28
CA PRO A 239 -41.11 6.12 -30.42
C PRO A 239 -41.03 7.46 -29.68
N SER A 240 -41.28 7.45 -28.37
CA SER A 240 -40.94 8.58 -27.50
C SER A 240 -40.48 8.09 -26.13
N THR A 241 -39.17 8.20 -25.92
CA THR A 241 -38.51 8.54 -24.65
C THR A 241 -38.90 7.74 -23.40
N GLY A 242 -38.15 6.67 -23.13
CA GLY A 242 -37.94 6.12 -21.80
C GLY A 242 -36.44 5.92 -21.59
N GLN A 243 -35.76 6.96 -21.10
CA GLN A 243 -34.33 6.92 -20.76
C GLN A 243 -34.05 5.79 -19.76
N LYS A 244 -33.37 4.74 -20.20
CA LYS A 244 -32.52 3.91 -19.33
C LYS A 244 -31.54 4.87 -18.66
N SER A 245 -31.61 5.01 -17.33
CA SER A 245 -30.55 5.70 -16.59
C SER A 245 -29.28 4.88 -16.76
N GLU A 246 -28.39 5.36 -17.63
CA GLU A 246 -27.09 4.74 -17.87
C GLU A 246 -26.25 4.88 -16.60
N GLU A 247 -26.16 3.78 -15.84
CA GLU A 247 -25.31 3.67 -14.65
C GLU A 247 -23.84 3.84 -15.02
N GLY A 248 -23.09 4.47 -14.12
CA GLY A 248 -21.67 4.72 -14.29
C GLY A 248 -21.21 5.89 -13.44
N PHE A 249 -19.92 6.14 -13.45
CA PHE A 249 -19.32 7.19 -12.64
C PHE A 249 -18.65 8.26 -13.50
N THR A 250 -18.43 9.44 -12.92
CA THR A 250 -17.72 10.54 -13.57
C THR A 250 -16.28 10.57 -13.09
N PHE A 251 -15.35 10.74 -14.03
CA PHE A 251 -13.95 10.94 -13.74
C PHE A 251 -13.45 12.23 -14.39
N VAL A 252 -12.75 13.05 -13.62
CA VAL A 252 -12.11 14.27 -14.09
C VAL A 252 -10.61 14.15 -13.94
N ALA A 253 -9.89 14.16 -15.06
CA ALA A 253 -8.43 14.25 -15.09
C ALA A 253 -8.02 15.69 -15.38
N THR A 254 -7.28 16.32 -14.47
CA THR A 254 -6.72 17.67 -14.68
C THR A 254 -5.26 17.58 -15.09
N VAL A 255 -4.88 18.14 -16.22
CA VAL A 255 -3.50 18.14 -16.73
C VAL A 255 -2.93 19.55 -16.65
N MET A 256 -1.77 19.67 -16.00
CA MET A 256 -1.09 20.94 -15.79
C MET A 256 0.43 20.84 -15.97
N ASN A 257 1.10 21.98 -16.12
CA ASN A 257 2.55 22.06 -16.08
C ASN A 257 3.07 22.19 -14.63
N LYS A 258 4.39 22.22 -14.46
CA LYS A 258 5.05 22.27 -13.14
C LYS A 258 4.79 23.59 -12.39
N GLU A 259 4.36 24.62 -13.11
CA GLU A 259 3.98 25.91 -12.56
C GLU A 259 2.50 25.96 -12.14
N GLY A 260 1.78 24.83 -12.22
CA GLY A 260 0.37 24.74 -11.84
C GLY A 260 -0.59 25.37 -12.86
N LYS A 261 -0.14 25.56 -14.11
CA LYS A 261 -0.98 26.11 -15.18
C LYS A 261 -1.61 25.01 -16.02
N ALA A 262 -2.89 25.17 -16.32
CA ALA A 262 -3.69 24.27 -17.13
C ALA A 262 -3.10 24.07 -18.53
N LEU A 263 -3.08 22.82 -18.98
CA LEU A 263 -2.66 22.44 -20.34
C LEU A 263 -3.89 22.01 -21.14
N GLU A 264 -4.31 22.85 -22.08
CA GLU A 264 -5.42 22.59 -23.01
C GLU A 264 -4.99 21.68 -24.17
N GLY A 265 -5.91 20.88 -24.69
CA GLY A 265 -5.71 20.05 -25.87
C GLY A 265 -4.88 18.78 -25.67
N LYS A 266 -4.49 18.47 -24.43
CA LYS A 266 -3.78 17.25 -24.05
C LYS A 266 -4.70 16.06 -24.14
N GLU A 267 -4.24 14.97 -24.77
CA GLU A 267 -5.05 13.78 -24.92
C GLU A 267 -4.97 12.94 -23.64
N VAL A 268 -6.11 12.70 -22.98
CA VAL A 268 -6.20 11.78 -21.84
C VAL A 268 -6.95 10.54 -22.31
N ALA A 269 -6.28 9.39 -22.26
CA ALA A 269 -6.83 8.11 -22.69
C ALA A 269 -6.95 7.13 -21.52
N LEU A 270 -8.08 6.42 -21.46
CA LEU A 270 -8.41 5.45 -20.42
C LEU A 270 -8.36 4.03 -20.99
N PHE A 271 -7.73 3.12 -20.24
CA PHE A 271 -7.68 1.71 -20.60
C PHE A 271 -8.12 0.85 -19.43
N ASP A 272 -9.02 -0.07 -19.69
CA ASP A 272 -9.40 -1.12 -18.76
C ASP A 272 -8.28 -2.16 -18.69
N ILE A 273 -7.73 -2.33 -17.49
CA ILE A 273 -6.64 -3.27 -17.19
C ILE A 273 -7.10 -4.37 -16.23
N THR A 274 -8.40 -4.48 -15.97
CA THR A 274 -8.97 -5.42 -14.98
C THR A 274 -8.50 -6.85 -15.22
N ASP A 275 -8.43 -7.23 -16.49
CA ASP A 275 -8.21 -8.62 -16.92
C ASP A 275 -6.76 -8.84 -17.37
N GLY A 276 -5.83 -7.96 -16.96
CA GLY A 276 -4.40 -8.04 -17.28
C GLY A 276 -4.02 -7.62 -18.71
N LYS A 277 -4.98 -7.59 -19.64
CA LYS A 277 -4.82 -7.01 -20.98
C LYS A 277 -5.47 -5.63 -21.04
N ALA A 278 -4.70 -4.62 -21.41
CA ALA A 278 -5.21 -3.26 -21.58
C ALA A 278 -6.19 -3.18 -22.77
N LEU A 279 -7.45 -2.83 -22.51
CA LEU A 279 -8.48 -2.55 -23.51
C LEU A 279 -8.79 -1.05 -23.49
N ALA A 280 -8.70 -0.39 -24.65
CA ALA A 280 -9.04 1.03 -24.75
C ALA A 280 -10.53 1.25 -24.43
N LEU A 281 -10.82 2.18 -23.52
CA LEU A 281 -12.19 2.57 -23.18
C LEU A 281 -12.60 3.81 -23.97
N THR A 282 -11.88 4.91 -23.76
CA THR A 282 -12.21 6.21 -24.35
C THR A 282 -11.01 7.16 -24.24
N SER A 283 -11.04 8.25 -25.01
CA SER A 283 -10.04 9.30 -24.99
C SER A 283 -10.72 10.67 -25.11
N VAL A 284 -10.26 11.64 -24.32
CA VAL A 284 -10.81 13.01 -24.28
C VAL A 284 -9.65 14.01 -24.25
N LYS A 285 -9.77 15.10 -25.02
CA LYS A 285 -8.82 16.20 -24.93
C LYS A 285 -9.17 17.14 -23.79
N THR A 286 -8.17 17.63 -23.08
CA THR A 286 -8.36 18.60 -22.01
C THR A 286 -8.90 19.94 -22.54
N ASN A 287 -9.82 20.54 -21.78
CA ASN A 287 -10.37 21.87 -22.07
C ASN A 287 -9.42 23.02 -21.63
N ALA A 288 -9.86 24.27 -21.75
CA ALA A 288 -9.10 25.47 -21.34
C ALA A 288 -8.75 25.53 -19.84
N SER A 289 -9.42 24.74 -18.99
CA SER A 289 -9.10 24.57 -17.57
C SER A 289 -8.15 23.38 -17.32
N GLY A 290 -7.67 22.72 -18.38
CA GLY A 290 -6.81 21.54 -18.31
C GLY A 290 -7.56 20.26 -17.99
N GLN A 291 -8.90 20.24 -18.03
CA GLN A 291 -9.70 19.10 -17.59
C GLN A 291 -10.16 18.24 -18.76
N ALA A 292 -9.95 16.93 -18.65
CA ALA A 292 -10.62 15.90 -19.45
C ALA A 292 -11.71 15.25 -18.57
N ILE A 293 -12.96 15.34 -19.02
CA ILE A 293 -14.13 14.90 -18.27
C ILE A 293 -14.70 13.66 -18.94
N PHE A 294 -14.70 12.55 -18.21
CA PHE A 294 -15.25 11.27 -18.62
C PHE A 294 -16.52 11.02 -17.83
N LYS A 295 -17.62 10.74 -18.51
CA LYS A 295 -18.91 10.44 -17.87
C LYS A 295 -19.28 9.00 -18.17
N LYS A 296 -20.05 8.40 -17.25
CA LYS A 296 -20.60 7.04 -17.43
C LYS A 296 -19.51 5.99 -17.64
N LEU A 297 -18.41 6.13 -16.89
CA LEU A 297 -17.36 5.11 -16.90
C LEU A 297 -17.85 3.83 -16.23
N PRO A 298 -17.35 2.66 -16.67
CA PRO A 298 -17.80 1.38 -16.16
C PRO A 298 -17.39 1.20 -14.69
N LEU A 299 -18.35 0.79 -13.87
CA LEU A 299 -18.13 0.52 -12.45
C LEU A 299 -17.30 -0.75 -12.27
N SER A 300 -16.61 -0.86 -11.13
CA SER A 300 -15.88 -2.06 -10.69
C SER A 300 -14.81 -2.57 -11.68
N ARG A 301 -14.28 -1.68 -12.53
CA ARG A 301 -13.13 -1.93 -13.41
C ARG A 301 -11.88 -1.25 -12.88
N ASN A 302 -10.72 -1.86 -13.11
CA ASN A 302 -9.42 -1.22 -12.91
C ASN A 302 -9.08 -0.45 -14.19
N ILE A 303 -9.07 0.87 -14.13
CA ILE A 303 -8.88 1.74 -15.29
C ILE A 303 -7.54 2.48 -15.14
N SER A 304 -6.62 2.25 -16.06
CA SER A 304 -5.37 3.02 -16.18
C SER A 304 -5.56 4.30 -16.97
N VAL A 305 -4.72 5.29 -16.69
CA VAL A 305 -4.75 6.60 -17.34
C VAL A 305 -3.44 6.89 -18.07
N LYS A 306 -3.56 7.34 -19.33
CA LYS A 306 -2.44 7.87 -20.11
C LYS A 306 -2.70 9.32 -20.48
N VAL A 307 -1.64 10.12 -20.55
CA VAL A 307 -1.69 11.51 -21.06
C VAL A 307 -0.69 11.64 -22.20
N ASP A 308 -1.14 12.05 -23.38
CA ASP A 308 -0.37 12.09 -24.64
C ASP A 308 0.37 10.77 -24.90
N GLY A 309 -0.28 9.64 -24.60
CA GLY A 309 0.28 8.28 -24.74
C GLY A 309 1.26 7.84 -23.63
N GLU A 310 1.67 8.74 -22.73
CA GLU A 310 2.51 8.41 -21.58
C GLU A 310 1.66 7.85 -20.43
N ASP A 311 2.02 6.66 -19.93
CA ASP A 311 1.40 6.05 -18.77
C ASP A 311 1.70 6.85 -17.50
N LYS A 312 0.66 7.16 -16.72
CA LYS A 312 0.78 7.92 -15.47
C LYS A 312 0.84 7.04 -14.22
N GLY A 313 0.78 5.72 -14.36
CA GLY A 313 0.85 4.79 -13.23
C GLY A 313 -0.30 4.94 -12.25
N TYR A 314 -1.42 5.51 -12.69
CA TYR A 314 -2.62 5.72 -11.88
C TYR A 314 -3.71 4.74 -12.29
N THR A 315 -4.26 4.03 -11.31
CA THR A 315 -5.37 3.10 -11.48
C THR A 315 -6.59 3.62 -10.74
N LEU A 316 -7.68 3.81 -11.49
CA LEU A 316 -8.97 4.27 -11.02
C LEU A 316 -9.95 3.08 -10.92
N ARG A 317 -10.72 3.02 -9.83
CA ARG A 317 -11.80 2.04 -9.63
C ARG A 317 -12.86 2.63 -8.71
N THR A 318 -14.13 2.40 -9.01
CA THR A 318 -15.25 2.64 -8.09
C THR A 318 -16.41 1.72 -8.42
N SER A 319 -17.11 1.23 -7.41
CA SER A 319 -18.36 0.48 -7.58
C SER A 319 -19.60 1.36 -7.36
N GLU A 320 -19.41 2.60 -6.92
CA GLU A 320 -20.48 3.53 -6.59
C GLU A 320 -21.00 4.23 -7.86
N ASN A 321 -22.25 3.94 -8.22
CA ASN A 321 -22.95 4.59 -9.32
C ASN A 321 -23.12 6.09 -9.04
N GLY A 322 -22.88 6.93 -10.05
CA GLY A 322 -22.92 8.38 -9.90
C GLY A 322 -21.72 8.98 -9.16
N ALA A 323 -20.76 8.17 -8.71
CA ALA A 323 -19.58 8.69 -8.02
C ALA A 323 -18.81 9.69 -8.89
N GLU A 324 -18.26 10.71 -8.24
CA GLU A 324 -17.34 11.66 -8.87
C GLU A 324 -15.93 11.39 -8.36
N LYS A 325 -15.04 11.06 -9.28
CA LYS A 325 -13.61 10.84 -9.01
C LYS A 325 -12.80 11.90 -9.75
N ALA A 326 -11.73 12.36 -9.13
CA ALA A 326 -10.82 13.31 -9.74
C ALA A 326 -9.37 12.94 -9.47
N VAL A 327 -8.50 13.28 -10.41
CA VAL A 327 -7.04 13.23 -10.24
C VAL A 327 -6.40 14.34 -11.05
N ALA A 328 -5.22 14.79 -10.67
CA ALA A 328 -4.42 15.68 -11.49
C ALA A 328 -3.05 15.11 -11.84
N PHE A 329 -2.55 15.47 -13.02
CA PHE A 329 -1.32 15.00 -13.60
C PHE A 329 -0.45 16.15 -14.08
N TYR A 330 0.86 16.02 -13.88
CA TYR A 330 1.83 16.91 -14.51
C TYR A 330 2.24 16.39 -15.89
N ALA A 331 2.29 17.30 -16.85
CA ALA A 331 2.76 17.03 -18.20
C ALA A 331 3.63 18.19 -18.72
N LYS A 332 4.40 17.93 -19.78
CA LYS A 332 5.20 18.95 -20.46
C LYS A 332 4.31 19.81 -21.36
N GLY A 333 4.52 21.13 -21.30
CA GLY A 333 3.84 22.10 -22.15
C GLY A 333 3.78 23.48 -21.50
N GLU A 334 3.37 24.48 -22.27
CA GLU A 334 3.14 25.83 -21.79
C GLU A 334 1.65 26.01 -21.45
N GLY A 335 1.36 26.17 -20.17
CA GLY A 335 0.02 26.53 -19.70
C GLY A 335 -0.11 28.03 -19.51
N GLN A 336 -1.30 28.57 -19.73
CA GLN A 336 -1.55 30.02 -19.60
C GLN A 336 -2.46 30.36 -18.41
N LYS A 337 -3.46 29.52 -18.13
CA LYS A 337 -4.46 29.74 -17.07
C LYS A 337 -4.14 28.92 -15.83
N ALA A 338 -4.49 29.45 -14.66
CA ALA A 338 -4.47 28.64 -13.45
C ALA A 338 -5.56 27.57 -13.52
N VAL A 339 -5.23 26.40 -12.98
CA VAL A 339 -6.17 25.31 -12.72
C VAL A 339 -7.19 25.71 -11.63
N PRO A 340 -8.45 25.24 -11.72
CA PRO A 340 -9.46 25.49 -10.69
C PRO A 340 -9.06 24.91 -9.33
N THR A 341 -9.32 25.67 -8.25
CA THR A 341 -9.25 25.16 -6.88
C THR A 341 -10.60 24.61 -6.42
N THR A 342 -10.58 23.70 -5.46
CA THR A 342 -11.77 23.10 -4.84
C THR A 342 -12.17 23.85 -3.58
N LYS A 343 -13.47 23.78 -3.27
CA LYS A 343 -14.04 24.22 -1.99
C LYS A 343 -14.17 23.09 -0.97
N THR A 344 -13.87 21.86 -1.37
CA THR A 344 -13.91 20.70 -0.49
C THR A 344 -12.89 20.88 0.64
N PRO A 345 -13.32 20.89 1.91
CA PRO A 345 -12.42 21.16 3.02
C PRO A 345 -11.41 20.03 3.22
N LEU A 346 -10.19 20.37 3.62
CA LEU A 346 -9.22 19.44 4.20
C LEU A 346 -8.98 19.85 5.64
N THR A 347 -9.30 18.95 6.58
CA THR A 347 -9.24 19.19 8.02
C THR A 347 -8.15 18.35 8.67
N VAL A 348 -7.30 18.98 9.47
CA VAL A 348 -6.26 18.32 10.26
C VAL A 348 -6.41 18.74 11.72
N THR A 349 -6.42 17.76 12.62
CA THR A 349 -6.30 17.99 14.07
C THR A 349 -4.97 17.43 14.57
N VAL A 350 -4.13 18.28 15.14
CA VAL A 350 -2.83 17.92 15.70
C VAL A 350 -2.99 17.66 17.20
N ARG A 351 -2.49 16.51 17.67
CA ARG A 351 -2.66 16.04 19.04
C ARG A 351 -1.34 15.60 19.68
N ASP A 352 -1.29 15.61 21.01
CA ASP A 352 -0.23 14.96 21.79
C ASP A 352 -0.51 13.47 22.03
N ALA A 353 0.39 12.80 22.75
CA ALA A 353 0.27 11.37 23.08
C ALA A 353 -0.97 11.04 23.94
N ASP A 354 -1.50 12.01 24.68
CA ASP A 354 -2.69 11.86 25.52
C ASP A 354 -3.98 12.18 24.75
N GLY A 355 -3.87 12.54 23.46
CA GLY A 355 -4.98 12.86 22.59
C GLY A 355 -5.49 14.29 22.69
N GLN A 356 -4.81 15.16 23.44
CA GLN A 356 -5.19 16.57 23.57
C GLN A 356 -4.78 17.37 22.34
N GLY A 357 -5.63 18.33 21.95
CA GLY A 357 -5.36 19.22 20.83
C GLY A 357 -4.17 20.15 21.12
N LEU A 358 -3.25 20.26 20.17
CA LEU A 358 -2.05 21.08 20.30
C LEU A 358 -2.18 22.39 19.54
N PRO A 359 -2.34 23.55 20.21
CA PRO A 359 -2.39 24.84 19.54
C PRO A 359 -1.03 25.31 19.03
N ASN A 360 -1.05 26.26 18.09
CA ASN A 360 0.15 26.94 17.58
C ASN A 360 1.20 26.02 16.94
N GLN A 361 0.77 24.88 16.40
CA GLN A 361 1.62 23.98 15.63
C GLN A 361 1.53 24.37 14.15
N LYS A 362 2.68 24.46 13.48
CA LYS A 362 2.75 24.85 12.07
C LYS A 362 2.34 23.68 11.19
N VAL A 363 1.24 23.82 10.48
CA VAL A 363 0.74 22.86 9.48
C VAL A 363 1.09 23.37 8.09
N THR A 364 1.85 22.59 7.33
CA THR A 364 2.22 22.91 5.95
C THR A 364 1.75 21.79 5.03
N LEU A 365 1.02 22.13 3.97
CA LEU A 365 0.65 21.22 2.89
C LEU A 365 1.53 21.49 1.67
N LYS A 366 2.22 20.46 1.19
CA LYS A 366 3.05 20.54 -0.02
C LYS A 366 2.50 19.63 -1.12
N ASN A 367 2.53 20.08 -2.37
CA ASN A 367 2.24 19.20 -3.50
C ASN A 367 3.41 18.25 -3.78
N GLU A 368 3.27 17.34 -4.75
CA GLU A 368 4.32 16.38 -5.12
C GLU A 368 5.62 17.03 -5.64
N LEU A 369 5.56 18.28 -6.10
CA LEU A 369 6.75 19.05 -6.51
C LEU A 369 7.44 19.73 -5.32
N GLY A 370 6.92 19.57 -4.10
CA GLY A 370 7.42 20.20 -2.88
C GLY A 370 7.01 21.65 -2.70
N GLN A 371 6.14 22.19 -3.58
CA GLN A 371 5.65 23.57 -3.47
C GLN A 371 4.65 23.67 -2.32
N VAL A 372 4.74 24.74 -1.53
CA VAL A 372 3.83 25.01 -0.41
C VAL A 372 2.50 25.53 -0.95
N MET A 373 1.43 24.77 -0.69
CA MET A 373 0.08 25.09 -1.15
C MET A 373 -0.73 25.77 -0.05
N ALA A 374 -0.51 25.38 1.20
CA ALA A 374 -1.07 26.03 2.37
C ALA A 374 -0.09 25.95 3.54
N GLU A 375 -0.07 27.00 4.35
CA GLU A 375 0.64 27.03 5.63
C GLU A 375 -0.21 27.79 6.64
N MET A 376 -0.47 27.18 7.78
CA MET A 376 -1.34 27.71 8.85
C MET A 376 -0.86 27.22 10.22
N MET A 377 -1.31 27.90 11.28
CA MET A 377 -1.14 27.43 12.66
C MET A 377 -2.41 26.76 13.14
N THR A 378 -2.27 25.73 13.96
CA THR A 378 -3.41 25.11 14.64
C THR A 378 -4.06 26.06 15.64
N ASP A 379 -5.39 26.02 15.70
CA ASP A 379 -6.19 26.77 16.68
C ASP A 379 -6.08 26.20 18.10
N LYS A 380 -6.85 26.76 19.04
CA LYS A 380 -6.87 26.33 20.46
C LYS A 380 -7.17 24.84 20.67
N ASP A 381 -7.87 24.20 19.73
CA ASP A 381 -8.26 22.79 19.78
C ASP A 381 -7.31 21.91 18.94
N GLY A 382 -6.22 22.49 18.43
CA GLY A 382 -5.25 21.80 17.58
C GLY A 382 -5.69 21.67 16.12
N LYS A 383 -6.70 22.40 15.66
CA LYS A 383 -7.34 22.20 14.36
C LYS A 383 -6.89 23.21 13.30
N VAL A 384 -6.83 22.74 12.05
CA VAL A 384 -6.64 23.54 10.82
C VAL A 384 -7.60 23.04 9.75
N THR A 385 -8.24 23.95 9.03
CA THR A 385 -9.10 23.65 7.88
C THR A 385 -8.71 24.48 6.67
N VAL A 386 -8.47 23.84 5.52
CA VAL A 386 -8.15 24.50 4.24
C VAL A 386 -9.34 24.37 3.29
N THR A 387 -9.81 25.46 2.67
CA THR A 387 -11.01 25.45 1.82
C THR A 387 -10.87 26.09 0.43
N ASP A 388 -9.75 26.74 0.08
CA ASP A 388 -9.68 27.54 -1.17
C ASP A 388 -8.36 27.47 -1.94
N LYS A 389 -7.37 26.72 -1.44
CA LYS A 389 -6.01 26.61 -2.04
C LYS A 389 -5.69 25.26 -2.65
N LEU A 390 -6.57 24.28 -2.46
CA LEU A 390 -6.34 22.91 -2.90
C LEU A 390 -7.07 22.66 -4.21
N MET A 391 -6.66 21.62 -4.91
CA MET A 391 -7.28 21.07 -6.11
C MET A 391 -7.78 19.66 -5.82
N ASP A 392 -8.96 19.33 -6.35
CA ASP A 392 -9.49 17.96 -6.30
C ASP A 392 -8.56 16.99 -7.03
N GLY A 393 -8.43 15.79 -6.47
CA GLY A 393 -7.63 14.73 -7.08
C GLY A 393 -6.10 14.92 -6.96
N MET A 394 -5.64 15.92 -6.21
CA MET A 394 -4.23 16.09 -5.86
C MET A 394 -3.96 15.55 -4.46
N PHE A 395 -2.82 14.86 -4.32
CA PHE A 395 -2.26 14.50 -3.02
C PHE A 395 -1.36 15.61 -2.50
N TYR A 396 -1.46 15.87 -1.20
CA TYR A 396 -0.63 16.82 -0.48
C TYR A 396 0.10 16.12 0.66
N SER A 397 1.41 16.30 0.73
CA SER A 397 2.18 15.94 1.92
C SER A 397 1.85 16.89 3.05
N LEU A 398 1.31 16.34 4.13
CA LEU A 398 1.11 17.03 5.40
C LEU A 398 2.41 17.02 6.19
N LEU A 399 2.89 18.20 6.52
CA LEU A 399 3.96 18.41 7.48
C LEU A 399 3.42 19.16 8.70
N VAL A 400 3.84 18.73 9.89
CA VAL A 400 3.60 19.47 11.12
C VAL A 400 4.95 19.79 11.75
N ASN A 401 5.25 21.07 11.97
CA ASN A 401 6.56 21.55 12.41
C ASN A 401 7.71 20.97 11.57
N ASP A 402 7.52 20.96 10.24
CA ASP A 402 8.49 20.43 9.26
C ASP A 402 8.72 18.90 9.31
N VAL A 403 7.97 18.17 10.13
CA VAL A 403 7.94 16.70 10.16
C VAL A 403 6.85 16.19 9.21
N LYS A 404 7.21 15.37 8.21
CA LYS A 404 6.23 14.72 7.34
C LYS A 404 5.39 13.71 8.12
N MET A 405 4.07 13.89 8.11
CA MET A 405 3.13 13.04 8.83
C MET A 405 2.53 11.98 7.91
N ARG A 406 1.87 12.41 6.82
CA ARG A 406 1.22 11.55 5.83
C ARG A 406 0.84 12.35 4.59
N ASP A 407 0.36 11.68 3.56
CA ASP A 407 -0.22 12.31 2.38
C ASP A 407 -1.76 12.33 2.51
N LEU A 408 -2.40 13.41 2.04
CA LEU A 408 -3.83 13.69 2.17
C LEU A 408 -4.42 14.25 0.87
N THR A 409 -5.73 14.14 0.74
CA THR A 409 -6.52 14.74 -0.35
C THR A 409 -7.60 15.66 0.24
N PRO A 410 -8.13 16.63 -0.53
CA PRO A 410 -9.34 17.36 -0.13
C PRO A 410 -10.48 16.40 0.22
N GLY A 411 -11.26 16.73 1.24
CA GLY A 411 -12.30 15.88 1.82
C GLY A 411 -11.87 15.08 3.04
N ASN A 412 -10.55 14.97 3.30
CA ASN A 412 -10.05 14.27 4.47
C ASN A 412 -10.27 15.08 5.75
N ASP A 413 -10.73 14.39 6.80
CA ASP A 413 -10.72 14.86 8.19
C ASP A 413 -9.89 13.88 9.02
N VAL A 414 -8.71 14.30 9.48
CA VAL A 414 -7.73 13.41 10.11
C VAL A 414 -7.15 13.99 11.40
N SER A 415 -6.81 13.10 12.32
CA SER A 415 -5.95 13.41 13.47
C SER A 415 -4.52 12.93 13.23
N VAL A 416 -3.54 13.72 13.64
CA VAL A 416 -2.11 13.37 13.63
C VAL A 416 -1.49 13.66 14.99
N TYR A 417 -0.53 12.83 15.40
CA TYR A 417 0.02 12.81 16.75
C TYR A 417 1.50 13.20 16.71
N LEU A 418 1.90 14.16 17.55
CA LEU A 418 3.29 14.58 17.70
C LEU A 418 3.93 13.90 18.92
N LYS A 419 5.21 13.55 18.78
CA LYS A 419 6.07 13.21 19.92
C LYS A 419 6.46 14.48 20.68
N ALA A 420 6.80 14.34 21.96
CA ALA A 420 7.14 15.47 22.82
C ALA A 420 8.26 16.39 22.28
N ASP A 421 9.23 15.83 21.55
CA ASP A 421 10.33 16.56 20.90
C ASP A 421 9.93 17.26 19.59
N GLN A 422 8.77 16.93 19.02
CA GLN A 422 8.22 17.51 17.81
C GLN A 422 7.23 18.66 18.09
N ILE A 423 6.80 18.81 19.35
CA ILE A 423 5.86 19.85 19.78
C ILE A 423 6.61 21.17 19.93
N LYS A 424 6.17 22.20 19.18
CA LYS A 424 6.65 23.55 19.43
C LYS A 424 6.01 24.06 20.72
N LYS A 425 6.84 24.38 21.70
CA LYS A 425 6.42 25.08 22.91
C LYS A 425 6.17 26.53 22.56
N ALA A 426 5.01 27.06 22.96
CA ALA A 426 4.74 28.48 22.82
C ALA A 426 5.83 29.27 23.56
N THR A 427 6.56 30.11 22.84
CA THR A 427 7.36 31.17 23.44
C THR A 427 6.45 32.37 23.66
N ASP A 428 6.50 33.00 24.83
CA ASP A 428 5.62 34.09 25.31
C ASP A 428 5.59 35.38 24.44
N LYS A 429 6.12 35.37 23.21
CA LYS A 429 6.24 36.54 22.34
C LYS A 429 5.21 36.66 21.21
N ASP A 430 4.42 35.63 20.91
CA ASP A 430 3.45 35.69 19.80
C ASP A 430 1.99 35.96 20.23
N ALA A 431 1.75 36.19 21.53
CA ALA A 431 0.41 36.42 22.07
C ALA A 431 -0.13 37.87 21.89
N SER A 432 0.65 38.80 21.31
CA SER A 432 0.27 40.23 21.25
C SER A 432 -0.11 40.77 19.87
N ASP A 433 -0.11 39.98 18.80
CA ASP A 433 -0.42 40.50 17.44
C ASP A 433 -1.71 39.94 16.82
N MET A 434 -2.62 39.45 17.67
CA MET A 434 -3.97 39.06 17.27
C MET A 434 -5.01 40.04 17.80
N THR A 435 -5.10 41.20 17.15
CA THR A 435 -6.37 41.93 16.96
C THR A 435 -6.18 43.05 15.95
N LYS A 436 -6.32 42.73 14.65
CA LYS A 436 -6.97 43.56 13.59
C LYS A 436 -6.57 43.07 12.21
N SER A 437 -7.45 42.31 11.55
CA SER A 437 -7.68 42.45 10.12
C SER A 437 -8.95 41.71 9.72
N ASP A 438 -10.11 42.36 9.93
CA ASP A 438 -11.28 42.14 9.08
C ASP A 438 -12.15 43.40 9.12
N LYS A 439 -11.94 44.27 8.13
CA LYS A 439 -12.96 45.15 7.56
C LYS A 439 -12.46 45.75 6.26
N ASN A 440 -13.05 45.25 5.18
CA ASN A 440 -12.96 45.82 3.84
C ASN A 440 -13.86 47.09 3.74
N SER A 441 -13.37 48.18 3.15
CA SER A 441 -14.04 48.97 2.09
C SER A 441 -13.52 50.42 1.93
N THR A 442 -13.09 50.72 0.70
CA THR A 442 -13.19 51.99 -0.06
C THR A 442 -12.67 53.32 0.51
N LYS A 443 -11.61 53.88 -0.12
CA LYS A 443 -11.69 55.16 -0.87
C LYS A 443 -10.42 55.46 -1.70
N SER A 444 -10.65 56.17 -2.81
CA SER A 444 -9.76 56.46 -3.95
C SER A 444 -8.80 57.66 -3.80
N ALA A 445 -7.80 57.70 -4.71
CA ALA A 445 -6.97 58.82 -5.18
C ALA A 445 -5.94 59.38 -4.15
N ASP A 446 -4.71 59.79 -4.49
CA ASP A 446 -4.12 60.36 -5.71
C ASP A 446 -2.58 60.16 -5.72
N LYS A 447 -1.97 60.43 -6.89
CA LYS A 447 -0.56 60.53 -7.35
C LYS A 447 0.52 60.83 -6.28
N THR A 448 1.81 60.48 -6.44
CA THR A 448 2.70 60.83 -7.57
C THR A 448 4.04 60.07 -7.50
N SER A 449 4.62 59.81 -8.68
CA SER A 449 6.01 59.50 -9.09
C SER A 449 7.17 59.50 -8.08
N ASP A 450 8.06 58.49 -8.17
CA ASP A 450 9.36 58.72 -8.84
C ASP A 450 10.11 57.44 -9.30
N LYS A 451 10.80 57.64 -10.43
CA LYS A 451 11.82 56.85 -11.17
C LYS A 451 13.08 56.57 -10.28
N VAL A 452 14.07 55.69 -10.51
CA VAL A 452 14.71 55.11 -11.71
C VAL A 452 15.82 54.11 -11.30
N ASP A 453 16.03 53.11 -12.17
CA ASP A 453 17.26 52.39 -12.60
C ASP A 453 18.20 51.52 -11.74
N ASN A 454 18.39 50.31 -12.30
CA ASN A 454 19.62 49.56 -12.60
C ASN A 454 20.76 49.41 -11.57
N ALA A 455 21.15 48.15 -11.32
CA ALA A 455 22.45 47.64 -11.78
C ALA A 455 22.57 46.11 -11.64
N LYS A 456 23.40 45.55 -12.52
CA LYS A 456 23.59 44.14 -12.87
C LYS A 456 24.97 43.68 -12.38
N LYS A 457 25.08 42.42 -11.96
CA LYS A 457 26.29 41.54 -11.96
C LYS A 457 27.49 41.89 -11.06
N SER A 458 27.92 40.92 -10.24
CA SER A 458 29.12 40.10 -10.54
C SER A 458 29.24 38.89 -9.61
N LEU A 459 29.64 37.76 -10.22
CA LEU A 459 30.22 36.55 -9.61
C LEU A 459 31.75 36.77 -9.52
N ASP A 460 32.49 36.25 -8.54
CA ASP A 460 33.17 34.93 -8.52
C ASP A 460 34.18 34.95 -7.31
N PRO A 461 35.02 33.92 -7.02
CA PRO A 461 34.77 32.53 -6.60
C PRO A 461 35.61 32.14 -5.33
N VAL A 462 35.58 30.86 -4.87
CA VAL A 462 36.72 30.01 -4.37
C VAL A 462 36.29 28.90 -3.36
N LYS A 463 36.33 27.64 -3.85
CA LYS A 463 36.88 26.32 -3.38
C LYS A 463 36.77 25.84 -1.91
N GLN A 464 36.09 24.69 -1.68
CA GLN A 464 36.56 23.28 -1.43
C GLN A 464 36.81 22.95 0.07
N ASP A 465 36.49 21.81 0.68
CA ASP A 465 36.06 20.45 0.27
C ASP A 465 35.37 19.74 1.47
N SER A 466 34.45 18.78 1.23
CA SER A 466 34.59 17.37 1.65
C SER A 466 33.27 16.56 1.69
N LYS A 467 33.30 15.40 1.01
CA LYS A 467 32.68 14.08 1.31
C LYS A 467 31.18 14.01 1.71
N THR A 468 30.31 13.53 0.81
CA THR A 468 29.76 12.13 0.78
C THR A 468 28.48 11.97 -0.07
N LEU A 469 28.50 10.85 -0.83
CA LEU A 469 27.44 9.96 -1.33
C LEU A 469 26.32 10.46 -2.28
N PRO A 470 26.01 9.69 -3.35
CA PRO A 470 25.04 10.05 -4.37
C PRO A 470 23.60 10.02 -3.82
N LYS A 471 22.87 11.10 -4.07
CA LYS A 471 21.43 11.19 -3.85
C LYS A 471 20.73 10.33 -4.90
N ALA A 472 19.97 9.34 -4.43
CA ALA A 472 19.16 8.47 -5.27
C ALA A 472 18.00 9.26 -5.90
N GLY A 473 17.92 9.19 -7.22
CA GLY A 473 16.79 9.63 -8.01
C GLY A 473 17.10 9.42 -9.48
N ASP A 474 16.72 8.26 -10.02
CA ASP A 474 16.41 8.03 -11.44
C ASP A 474 15.65 6.69 -11.50
N LYS A 475 14.39 6.65 -11.95
CA LYS A 475 13.93 6.69 -13.36
C LYS A 475 14.49 5.50 -14.17
N ALA A 476 13.55 4.72 -14.69
CA ALA A 476 13.60 3.87 -15.88
C ALA A 476 14.97 3.27 -16.27
N VAL A 477 15.11 1.96 -16.10
CA VAL A 477 16.13 1.20 -16.82
C VAL A 477 15.75 1.16 -18.29
N THR A 478 16.34 2.07 -19.07
CA THR A 478 16.41 1.97 -20.52
C THR A 478 17.46 0.93 -20.90
N ILE A 479 17.10 0.11 -21.88
CA ILE A 479 17.88 -0.95 -22.52
C ILE A 479 19.24 -0.40 -23.01
N LEU A 480 20.34 -0.68 -22.29
CA LEU A 480 21.70 -0.58 -22.84
C LEU A 480 22.72 -1.38 -21.99
N SER A 481 22.60 -2.71 -21.94
CA SER A 481 23.70 -3.58 -21.46
C SER A 481 23.92 -4.85 -22.31
N LEU A 482 23.19 -5.00 -23.43
CA LEU A 482 23.30 -6.18 -24.28
C LEU A 482 24.57 -6.23 -25.18
N VAL A 483 25.44 -5.22 -25.13
CA VAL A 483 26.68 -5.19 -25.94
C VAL A 483 27.92 -5.62 -25.12
N GLY A 484 27.86 -5.61 -23.78
CA GLY A 484 28.99 -6.00 -22.93
C GLY A 484 29.13 -7.53 -22.72
N VAL A 485 28.04 -8.29 -22.88
CA VAL A 485 28.03 -9.74 -22.62
C VAL A 485 28.50 -10.54 -23.85
N VAL A 486 28.40 -9.99 -25.05
CA VAL A 486 28.87 -10.67 -26.27
C VAL A 486 30.40 -10.70 -26.37
N MET A 487 31.10 -9.68 -25.86
CA MET A 487 32.57 -9.63 -25.93
C MET A 487 33.27 -10.53 -24.88
N LEU A 488 32.66 -10.76 -23.70
CA LEU A 488 33.19 -11.68 -22.69
C LEU A 488 32.92 -13.15 -23.03
N GLY A 489 31.85 -13.45 -23.77
CA GLY A 489 31.57 -14.78 -24.30
C GLY A 489 32.54 -15.23 -25.41
N LEU A 490 33.00 -14.30 -26.25
CA LEU A 490 33.96 -14.61 -27.32
C LEU A 490 35.40 -14.83 -26.80
N ALA A 491 35.81 -14.11 -25.75
CA ALA A 491 37.14 -14.30 -25.14
C ALA A 491 37.27 -15.64 -24.39
N SER A 492 36.18 -16.13 -23.79
CA SER A 492 36.16 -17.41 -23.08
C SER A 492 36.12 -18.62 -24.03
N LEU A 493 35.46 -18.50 -25.18
CA LEU A 493 35.50 -19.53 -26.24
C LEU A 493 36.90 -19.69 -26.88
N LEU A 494 37.65 -18.60 -27.06
CA LEU A 494 39.02 -18.65 -27.59
C LEU A 494 40.03 -19.27 -26.62
N LEU A 495 39.85 -19.10 -25.30
CA LEU A 495 40.72 -19.73 -24.29
C LEU A 495 40.45 -21.24 -24.13
N ILE A 496 39.22 -21.69 -24.34
CA ILE A 496 38.87 -23.12 -24.31
C ILE A 496 39.36 -23.83 -25.58
N ALA A 497 39.32 -23.18 -26.74
CA ALA A 497 39.85 -23.74 -27.97
C ALA A 497 41.38 -23.93 -27.92
N LYS A 498 42.12 -22.99 -27.29
CA LYS A 498 43.59 -23.07 -27.20
C LYS A 498 44.10 -24.16 -26.24
N LYS A 499 43.29 -24.56 -25.25
CA LYS A 499 43.63 -25.63 -24.29
C LYS A 499 43.40 -27.04 -24.86
N LYS A 500 42.68 -27.16 -25.98
CA LYS A 500 42.42 -28.45 -26.65
C LYS A 500 43.40 -28.79 -27.78
N MET A 501 44.35 -27.91 -28.10
CA MET A 501 45.33 -28.10 -29.18
C MET A 501 46.78 -28.20 -28.69
N ASN A 502 47.02 -28.42 -27.39
CA ASN A 502 48.32 -28.79 -26.85
C ASN A 502 48.22 -30.12 -26.10
#